data_AF-A0A974TDC2-F1
#
_entry.id   AF-A0A974TDC2-F1
#
_cell.length_a   1.000
_cell.length_b   1.000
_cell.length_c   1.000
_cell.angle_alpha   90.00
_cell.angle_beta   90.00
_cell.angle_gamma   90.00
#
_symmetry.space_group_name_H-M   'P 1'
#
loop_
_entity.id
_entity.type
_entity.pdbx_description
1 polymer ?
#
loop_
_entity_poly.entity_id
_entity_poly.type
_entity_poly.pdbx_seq_one_letter_code
_entity_poly.pdbx_strand_id
1 'polypeptide(L)'
;MIDPIVFQDDEEFGASRKAVSFLESRGFSVGRNQAHAPRGILFGAFDIQKWRNLRPREREALHGELTGDMRNGPVTIQMRANAPAEAMAALLNDQR
;
A
#
# COMPACT_ATOMS: atom_id res chain seq x y z
N MET A 1 12.59 -1.72 -11.36
CA MET A 1 11.80 -0.89 -10.43
C MET A 1 10.47 -0.67 -11.15
N ILE A 2 9.32 -0.98 -10.53
CA ILE A 2 8.03 -0.72 -11.17
C ILE A 2 7.67 0.74 -10.91
N ASP A 3 7.07 1.37 -11.92
CA ASP A 3 6.58 2.74 -11.78
C ASP A 3 5.54 2.82 -10.66
N PRO A 4 5.57 3.87 -9.84
CA PRO A 4 4.60 4.06 -8.79
C PRO A 4 3.18 4.18 -9.36
N ILE A 5 2.21 3.57 -8.69
CA ILE A 5 0.78 3.69 -9.04
C ILE A 5 0.18 4.81 -8.19
N VAL A 6 -0.35 5.85 -8.84
CA VAL A 6 -0.89 7.03 -8.17
C VAL A 6 -2.41 7.00 -8.22
N PHE A 7 -3.04 7.24 -7.07
CA PHE A 7 -4.48 7.41 -6.95
C PHE A 7 -4.82 8.84 -6.55
N GLN A 8 -5.83 9.38 -7.22
CA GLN A 8 -6.37 10.72 -6.98
C GLN A 8 -7.87 10.63 -6.76
N ASP A 9 -8.35 11.46 -5.83
CA ASP A 9 -9.76 11.66 -5.52
C ASP A 9 -9.85 12.92 -4.65
N ASP A 10 -10.85 13.76 -4.92
CA ASP A 10 -11.07 15.01 -4.21
C ASP A 10 -11.94 14.82 -2.94
N GLU A 11 -12.52 13.63 -2.75
CA GLU A 11 -13.23 13.28 -1.52
C GLU A 11 -12.27 13.03 -0.34
N GLU A 12 -12.72 13.33 0.87
CA GLU A 12 -11.98 13.02 2.09
C GLU A 12 -11.73 11.51 2.20
N PHE A 13 -10.46 11.13 2.21
CA PHE A 13 -9.91 9.78 2.13
C PHE A 13 -10.20 9.02 0.82
N GLY A 14 -10.76 9.65 -0.21
CA GLY A 14 -11.14 9.00 -1.46
C GLY A 14 -9.97 8.30 -2.14
N ALA A 15 -8.84 9.00 -2.29
CA ALA A 15 -7.64 8.48 -2.93
C ALA A 15 -7.07 7.27 -2.17
N SER A 16 -7.02 7.39 -0.84
CA SER A 16 -6.58 6.31 0.07
C SER A 16 -7.50 5.10 0.00
N ARG A 17 -8.83 5.29 0.01
CA ARG A 17 -9.81 4.19 -0.12
C ARG A 17 -9.67 3.47 -1.46
N LYS A 18 -9.52 4.21 -2.58
CA LYS A 18 -9.29 3.62 -3.91
C LYS A 18 -8.02 2.78 -3.95
N ALA A 19 -6.90 3.31 -3.46
CA ALA A 19 -5.62 2.60 -3.43
C ALA A 19 -5.68 1.34 -2.56
N VAL A 20 -6.33 1.40 -1.39
CA VAL A 20 -6.52 0.25 -0.50
C VAL A 20 -7.40 -0.80 -1.16
N SER A 21 -8.55 -0.42 -1.72
CA SER A 21 -9.45 -1.35 -2.40
C SER A 21 -8.77 -2.03 -3.60
N PHE A 22 -7.96 -1.28 -4.35
CA PHE A 22 -7.15 -1.82 -5.43
C PHE A 22 -6.16 -2.89 -4.95
N LEU A 23 -5.50 -2.66 -3.82
CA LEU A 23 -4.58 -3.62 -3.20
C LEU A 23 -5.31 -4.83 -2.61
N GLU A 24 -6.36 -4.62 -1.84
CA GLU A 24 -7.12 -5.69 -1.17
C GLU A 24 -7.80 -6.63 -2.18
N SER A 25 -8.36 -6.10 -3.27
CA SER A 25 -8.91 -6.90 -4.37
C SER A 25 -7.87 -7.76 -5.08
N ARG A 26 -6.57 -7.50 -4.86
CA ARG A 26 -5.43 -8.26 -5.39
C ARG A 26 -4.72 -9.09 -4.31
N GLY A 27 -5.32 -9.25 -3.14
CA GLY A 27 -4.81 -10.11 -2.07
C GLY A 27 -3.72 -9.49 -1.20
N PHE A 28 -3.59 -8.16 -1.21
CA PHE A 28 -2.66 -7.45 -0.33
C PHE A 28 -3.32 -7.03 0.98
N SER A 29 -2.53 -7.05 2.05
CA SER A 29 -2.85 -6.40 3.32
C SER A 29 -2.18 -5.03 3.39
N VAL A 30 -2.93 -4.02 3.86
CA VAL A 30 -2.44 -2.65 4.03
C VAL A 30 -2.49 -2.24 5.50
N GLY A 31 -1.39 -1.71 6.02
CA GLY A 31 -1.28 -1.31 7.42
C GLY A 31 -2.28 -0.25 7.86
N ARG A 32 -2.52 -0.17 9.16
CA ARG A 32 -3.50 0.76 9.75
C ARG A 32 -3.14 2.21 9.45
N ASN A 33 -4.16 3.04 9.19
CA ASN A 33 -3.96 4.44 8.88
C ASN A 33 -3.37 5.22 10.07
N GLN A 34 -2.50 6.18 9.78
CA GLN A 34 -1.88 7.11 10.72
C GLN A 34 -1.65 8.44 10.00
N ALA A 35 -1.98 9.56 10.66
CA ALA A 35 -1.73 10.89 10.10
C ALA A 35 -0.23 11.10 9.82
N HIS A 36 0.07 11.67 8.65
CA HIS A 36 1.42 12.04 8.20
C HIS A 36 2.45 10.90 8.20
N ALA A 37 2.00 9.65 8.01
CA ALA A 37 2.89 8.50 7.93
C ALA A 37 2.50 7.56 6.79
N PRO A 38 3.46 6.83 6.21
CA PRO A 38 3.17 5.76 5.26
C PRO A 38 2.34 4.64 5.88
N ARG A 39 1.77 3.79 5.02
CA ARG A 39 1.15 2.52 5.42
C ARG A 39 1.92 1.39 4.75
N GLY A 40 2.30 0.37 5.52
CA GLY A 40 3.02 -0.78 4.97
C GLY A 40 2.12 -1.69 4.14
N ILE A 41 2.69 -2.35 3.14
CA ILE A 41 2.00 -3.29 2.24
C ILE A 41 2.70 -4.66 2.34
N LEU A 42 1.91 -5.72 2.54
CA LEU A 42 2.34 -7.11 2.40
C LEU A 42 1.35 -7.85 1.50
N PHE A 43 1.84 -8.86 0.79
CA PHE A 43 1.01 -9.73 -0.04
C PHE A 43 0.59 -10.95 0.77
N GLY A 44 -0.70 -11.26 0.82
CA GLY A 44 -1.30 -12.26 1.70
C GLY A 44 -2.04 -11.66 2.89
N ALA A 45 -2.51 -12.52 3.80
CA ALA A 45 -3.30 -12.13 4.97
C ALA A 45 -2.40 -11.77 6.17
N PHE A 46 -2.28 -10.46 6.46
CA PHE A 46 -1.46 -9.93 7.54
C PHE A 46 -2.19 -8.81 8.29
N ASP A 47 -2.09 -8.77 9.62
CA ASP A 47 -2.44 -7.59 10.41
C ASP A 47 -1.20 -6.69 10.57
N ILE A 48 -1.11 -5.65 9.74
CA ILE A 48 0.02 -4.72 9.75
C ILE A 48 -0.32 -3.53 10.67
N GLN A 49 0.44 -3.39 11.75
CA GLN A 49 0.28 -2.30 12.72
C GLN A 49 0.55 -0.92 12.11
N LYS A 50 0.17 0.14 12.84
CA LYS A 50 0.48 1.53 12.46
C LYS A 50 1.99 1.71 12.28
N TRP A 51 2.39 2.57 11.35
CA TRP A 51 3.79 2.80 11.00
C TRP A 51 4.71 3.05 12.21
N ARG A 52 4.29 3.89 13.16
CA ARG A 52 5.06 4.19 14.38
C ARG A 52 5.27 3.00 15.32
N ASN A 53 4.45 1.95 15.18
CA ASN A 53 4.53 0.73 15.98
C ASN A 53 5.37 -0.37 15.30
N LEU A 54 5.74 -0.21 14.03
CA LEU A 54 6.59 -1.16 13.32
C LEU A 54 8.05 -0.94 13.70
N ARG A 55 8.73 -2.02 14.09
CA ARG A 55 10.18 -2.06 14.29
C ARG A 55 10.91 -1.95 12.96
N PRO A 56 12.19 -1.53 12.93
CA PRO A 56 12.98 -1.44 11.71
C PRO A 56 12.92 -2.71 10.85
N ARG A 57 13.13 -3.89 11.46
CA ARG A 57 13.03 -5.19 10.77
C ARG A 57 11.66 -5.48 10.15
N GLU A 58 10.59 -5.00 10.77
CA GLU A 58 9.23 -5.18 10.25
C GLU A 58 8.97 -4.24 9.08
N ARG A 59 9.51 -3.02 9.13
CA ARG A 59 9.47 -2.10 8.00
C ARG A 59 10.28 -2.63 6.83
N GLU A 60 11.45 -3.23 7.06
CA GLU A 60 12.27 -3.85 6.01
C GLU A 60 11.56 -5.03 5.33
N ALA A 61 10.81 -5.81 6.09
CA ALA A 61 10.04 -6.95 5.57
C ALA A 61 8.84 -6.57 4.68
N LEU A 62 8.39 -5.31 4.70
CA LEU A 62 7.30 -4.85 3.84
C LEU A 62 7.65 -5.05 2.35
N HIS A 63 6.65 -5.46 1.56
CA HIS A 63 6.77 -5.59 0.11
C HIS A 63 6.57 -4.25 -0.60
N GLY A 64 5.95 -3.27 0.08
CA GLY A 64 5.71 -1.95 -0.46
C GLY A 64 5.18 -0.99 0.60
N GLU A 65 4.91 0.22 0.15
CA GLU A 65 4.35 1.29 0.96
C GLU A 65 3.27 2.07 0.20
N LEU A 66 2.24 2.48 0.91
CA LEU A 66 1.31 3.52 0.48
C LEU A 66 1.73 4.84 1.15
N THR A 67 2.05 5.84 0.35
CA THR A 67 2.54 7.16 0.77
C THR A 67 1.66 8.28 0.22
N GLY A 68 1.90 9.54 0.62
CA GLY A 68 1.13 10.71 0.21
C GLY A 68 0.18 11.23 1.30
N ASP A 69 -0.76 12.09 0.91
CA ASP A 69 -1.79 12.59 1.83
C ASP A 69 -2.97 11.61 1.87
N MET A 70 -3.05 10.83 2.94
CA MET A 70 -4.13 9.84 3.10
C MET A 70 -5.52 10.48 3.19
N ARG A 71 -5.62 11.76 3.58
CA ARG A 71 -6.88 12.50 3.77
C ARG A 71 -7.33 13.20 2.50
N ASN A 72 -6.45 13.92 1.81
CA ASN A 72 -6.84 14.74 0.65
C ASN A 72 -6.28 14.22 -0.69
N GLY A 73 -5.44 13.19 -0.66
CA GLY A 73 -4.72 12.72 -1.85
C GLY A 73 -3.69 13.73 -2.37
N PRO A 74 -2.96 13.38 -3.44
CA PRO A 74 -2.85 12.03 -3.99
C PRO A 74 -2.20 11.05 -3.00
N VAL A 75 -2.44 9.75 -3.23
CA VAL A 75 -1.67 8.68 -2.59
C VAL A 75 -0.94 7.85 -3.63
N THR A 76 0.20 7.29 -3.25
CA THR A 76 1.09 6.55 -4.15
C THR A 76 1.43 5.19 -3.58
N ILE A 77 1.21 4.14 -4.37
CA ILE A 77 1.69 2.79 -4.09
C ILE A 77 3.10 2.67 -4.67
N GLN A 78 4.06 2.31 -3.82
CA GLN A 78 5.41 2.00 -4.24
C GLN A 78 5.82 0.61 -3.76
N MET A 79 6.05 -0.29 -4.71
CA MET A 79 6.56 -1.63 -4.42
C MET A 79 8.07 -1.62 -4.32
N ARG A 80 8.59 -2.44 -3.41
CA ARG A 80 10.02 -2.60 -3.17
C ARG A 80 10.56 -3.82 -3.90
N ALA A 81 11.89 -3.89 -4.03
CA ALA A 81 12.57 -4.96 -4.74
C ALA A 81 12.46 -6.34 -4.05
N ASN A 82 12.16 -6.38 -2.75
CA ASN A 82 11.95 -7.60 -1.98
C ASN A 82 10.52 -8.15 -2.08
N ALA A 83 9.62 -7.50 -2.84
CA ALA A 83 8.29 -8.02 -3.09
C ALA A 83 8.39 -9.35 -3.88
N PRO A 84 7.70 -10.42 -3.44
CA PRO A 84 7.71 -11.70 -4.13
C PRO A 84 7.10 -11.59 -5.54
N ALA A 85 7.50 -12.48 -6.44
CA ALA A 85 7.06 -12.45 -7.84
C ALA A 85 5.53 -12.56 -7.97
N GLU A 86 4.90 -13.35 -7.10
CA GLU A 86 3.44 -13.50 -7.03
C GLU A 86 2.75 -12.19 -6.64
N ALA A 87 3.35 -11.40 -5.74
CA ALA A 87 2.85 -10.08 -5.38
C ALA A 87 2.90 -9.16 -6.60
N MET A 88 4.03 -9.13 -7.31
CA MET A 88 4.17 -8.29 -8.50
C MET A 88 3.21 -8.70 -9.61
N ALA A 89 3.02 -10.00 -9.83
CA ALA A 89 2.03 -10.51 -10.78
C ALA A 89 0.59 -10.13 -10.37
N ALA A 90 0.24 -10.26 -9.09
CA ALA A 90 -1.08 -9.88 -8.58
C ALA A 90 -1.35 -8.38 -8.75
N LEU A 91 -0.33 -7.53 -8.52
CA LEU A 91 -0.43 -6.08 -8.70
C LEU A 91 -0.73 -5.69 -10.15
N LEU A 92 -0.06 -6.33 -11.10
CA LEU A 92 -0.13 -6.03 -12.54
C LEU A 92 -1.31 -6.70 -13.25
N ASN A 93 -1.98 -7.66 -12.61
CA ASN A 93 -3.15 -8.30 -13.21
C ASN A 93 -4.33 -7.31 -13.25
N ASP A 94 -4.77 -7.00 -14.47
CA ASP A 94 -6.08 -6.42 -14.73
C ASP A 94 -7.12 -7.53 -14.64
N GLN A 95 -7.86 -7.57 -13.54
CA GLN A 95 -9.12 -8.30 -13.47
C GLN A 95 -10.10 -7.54 -14.38
N ARG A 96 -10.24 -8.01 -15.62
CA ARG A 96 -11.30 -7.60 -16.55
C ARG A 96 -12.64 -8.18 -16.13
#